data_AF-I4DRN8-F1
#
_entry.id   AF-I4DRN8-F1
#
_cell.length_a   1.000
_cell.length_b   1.000
_cell.length_c   1.000
_cell.angle_alpha   90.00
_cell.angle_beta   90.00
_cell.angle_gamma   90.00
#
_symmetry.space_group_name_H-M   'P 1'
#
loop_
_entity.id
_entity.type
_entity.pdbx_description
1 polymer ?
#
loop_
_entity_poly.entity_id
_entity_poly.type
_entity_poly.pdbx_seq_one_letter_code
_entity_poly.pdbx_strand_id
1 'polypeptide(L)'
;MQCNTTSDVIGEILKLFKEDGVIKKRDSVIKELFKQSIINKEEFEKLLKSEMDRNSKAVQINKEMRDDEIGKLCEQLAQDGKSKFLDWVQTVLLDTCYAKIYLEKKAQMDIDSSKNFTVINDTDVPVVSPVSYHSLVLNQSVPLVPWNCEQASICKDLKFLQLLHKLGFHMPVDSGKVFIRIPHFWTPDSIFDVASKISPID
;
A
#
# COMPACT_ATOMS: atom_id res chain seq x y z
N MET A 1 -16.54 40.36 18.69
CA MET A 1 -16.27 39.89 17.31
C MET A 1 -14.76 39.88 17.10
N GLN A 2 -14.09 38.75 17.31
CA GLN A 2 -12.62 38.63 17.19
C GLN A 2 -12.19 37.30 16.53
N CYS A 3 -12.94 36.83 15.53
CA CYS A 3 -12.58 35.62 14.76
C CYS A 3 -12.30 35.90 13.28
N ASN A 4 -12.37 37.16 12.83
CA ASN A 4 -12.27 37.51 11.41
C ASN A 4 -10.84 37.85 10.95
N THR A 5 -9.84 37.70 11.82
CA THR A 5 -8.43 38.04 11.55
C THR A 5 -7.49 36.83 11.55
N THR A 6 -8.00 35.62 11.78
CA THR A 6 -7.16 34.39 11.81
C THR A 6 -7.23 33.63 10.48
N SER A 7 -6.06 33.17 10.02
CA SER A 7 -5.91 32.43 8.75
C SER A 7 -6.63 31.06 8.75
N ASP A 8 -7.05 30.54 9.92
CA ASP A 8 -7.76 29.26 10.04
C ASP A 8 -8.92 29.31 11.04
N VAL A 9 -10.01 29.98 10.64
CA VAL A 9 -11.23 30.15 11.46
C VAL A 9 -11.81 28.81 11.95
N ILE A 10 -11.79 27.77 11.12
CA ILE A 10 -12.29 26.42 11.48
C ILE A 10 -11.40 25.74 12.52
N GLY A 11 -10.09 26.03 12.54
CA GLY A 11 -9.15 25.49 13.52
C GLY A 11 -9.37 26.08 14.91
N GLU A 12 -9.64 27.39 14.99
CA GLU A 12 -9.98 28.06 16.25
C GLU A 12 -11.31 27.56 16.81
N ILE A 13 -12.33 27.35 15.96
CA ILE A 13 -13.61 26.78 16.39
C ILE A 13 -13.41 25.38 16.98
N LEU A 14 -12.54 24.56 16.38
CA LEU A 14 -12.21 23.24 16.94
C LEU A 14 -11.46 23.31 18.26
N LYS A 15 -10.63 24.33 18.46
CA LYS A 15 -9.92 24.56 19.72
C LYS A 15 -10.89 24.88 20.85
N LEU A 16 -11.87 25.75 20.58
CA LEU A 16 -12.96 26.06 21.51
C LEU A 16 -13.78 24.81 21.87
N PHE A 17 -14.17 23.99 20.88
CA PHE A 17 -14.87 22.74 21.16
C PHE A 17 -14.04 21.76 22.00
N LYS A 18 -12.72 21.69 21.78
CA LYS A 18 -11.82 20.86 22.59
C LYS A 18 -11.70 21.34 24.03
N GLU A 19 -11.70 22.65 24.26
CA GLU A 19 -11.71 23.24 25.61
C GLU A 19 -13.00 22.87 26.37
N ASP A 20 -14.12 22.73 25.65
CA ASP A 20 -15.40 22.24 26.18
C ASP A 20 -15.51 20.69 26.23
N GLY A 21 -14.45 19.96 25.91
CA GLY A 21 -14.42 18.48 25.93
C GLY A 21 -15.11 17.79 24.75
N VAL A 22 -15.52 18.54 23.73
CA VAL A 22 -16.21 18.05 22.53
C VAL A 22 -15.24 17.85 21.37
N ILE A 23 -15.10 16.62 20.88
CA ILE A 23 -14.25 16.33 19.72
C ILE A 23 -15.12 16.30 18.45
N LYS A 24 -14.98 17.33 17.60
CA LYS A 24 -15.61 17.38 16.26
C LYS A 24 -14.56 17.32 15.14
N LYS A 25 -14.98 16.86 13.96
CA LYS A 25 -14.18 16.91 12.73
C LYS A 25 -14.41 18.23 12.00
N ARG A 26 -13.40 18.72 11.26
CA ARG A 26 -13.46 19.97 10.47
C ARG A 26 -14.65 19.99 9.52
N ASP A 27 -14.87 18.90 8.77
CA ASP A 27 -16.03 18.76 7.87
C ASP A 27 -17.38 18.87 8.59
N SER A 28 -17.45 18.39 9.83
CA SER A 28 -18.67 18.48 10.64
C SER A 28 -18.93 19.91 11.08
N VAL A 29 -17.88 20.66 11.43
CA VAL A 29 -17.98 22.08 11.77
C VAL A 29 -18.41 22.89 10.54
N ILE A 30 -17.82 22.64 9.38
CA ILE A 30 -18.16 23.34 8.13
C ILE A 30 -19.64 23.08 7.74
N LYS A 31 -20.11 21.84 7.84
CA LYS A 31 -21.52 21.49 7.61
C LYS A 31 -22.46 22.16 8.61
N GLU A 32 -22.06 22.25 9.87
CA GLU A 32 -22.88 22.87 10.91
C GLU A 32 -22.97 24.40 10.74
N LEU A 33 -21.86 25.05 10.38
CA LEU A 33 -21.84 26.49 10.06
C LEU A 33 -22.77 26.82 8.89
N PHE A 34 -22.81 25.98 7.86
CA PHE A 34 -23.72 26.15 6.73
C PHE A 34 -25.18 25.90 7.13
N LYS A 35 -25.44 24.85 7.92
CA LYS A 35 -26.78 24.53 8.43
C LYS A 35 -27.35 25.66 9.30
N GLN A 36 -26.51 26.32 10.08
CA GLN A 36 -26.89 27.47 10.91
C GLN A 36 -26.93 28.79 10.12
N SER A 37 -26.72 28.74 8.80
CA SER A 37 -26.68 29.91 7.90
C SER A 37 -25.65 30.97 8.33
N ILE A 38 -24.59 30.55 9.04
CA ILE A 38 -23.48 31.42 9.46
C ILE A 38 -22.55 31.70 8.28
N ILE A 39 -22.39 30.71 7.40
CA ILE A 39 -21.63 30.82 6.14
C ILE A 39 -22.56 30.65 4.95
N ASN A 40 -22.26 31.35 3.85
CA ASN A 40 -23.04 31.24 2.62
C ASN A 40 -22.60 30.01 1.78
N LYS A 41 -23.33 29.72 0.71
CA LYS A 41 -23.05 28.57 -0.18
C LYS A 41 -21.66 28.65 -0.82
N GLU A 42 -21.21 29.84 -1.21
CA GLU A 42 -19.90 30.03 -1.86
C GLU A 42 -18.74 29.80 -0.88
N GLU A 43 -18.88 30.27 0.36
CA GLU A 43 -17.93 30.06 1.45
C GLU A 43 -17.90 28.59 1.88
N PHE A 44 -19.04 27.91 1.92
CA PHE A 44 -19.13 26.48 2.20
C PHE A 44 -18.35 25.66 1.17
N GLU A 45 -18.59 25.88 -0.13
CA GLU A 45 -17.88 25.18 -1.22
C GLU A 45 -16.37 25.47 -1.18
N LYS A 46 -15.98 26.72 -0.91
CA LYS A 46 -14.58 27.13 -0.78
C LYS A 46 -13.88 26.44 0.40
N LEU A 47 -14.52 26.38 1.56
CA LEU A 47 -13.98 25.72 2.75
C LEU A 47 -13.89 24.21 2.55
N LEU A 48 -14.91 23.59 1.95
CA LEU A 48 -14.92 22.16 1.65
C LEU A 48 -13.77 21.79 0.69
N LYS A 49 -13.60 22.56 -0.39
CA LYS A 49 -12.51 22.35 -1.35
C LYS A 49 -11.13 22.53 -0.70
N SER A 50 -10.97 23.57 0.13
CA SER A 50 -9.73 23.78 0.86
C SER A 50 -9.39 22.65 1.85
N GLU A 51 -10.39 22.03 2.49
CA GLU A 51 -10.16 20.88 3.37
C GLU A 51 -9.78 19.62 2.58
N MET A 52 -10.42 19.38 1.43
CA MET A 52 -10.03 18.30 0.53
C MET A 52 -8.58 18.45 0.08
N ASP A 53 -8.16 19.65 -0.32
CA ASP A 53 -6.79 19.93 -0.72
C ASP A 53 -5.79 19.77 0.44
N ARG A 54 -6.16 20.21 1.66
CA ARG A 54 -5.33 20.02 2.87
C ARG A 54 -5.16 18.54 3.20
N ASN A 55 -6.24 17.75 3.11
CA ASN A 55 -6.20 16.33 3.39
C ASN A 55 -5.35 15.59 2.34
N SER A 56 -5.50 15.91 1.06
CA SER A 56 -4.66 15.37 -0.02
C SER A 56 -3.18 15.68 0.19
N LYS A 57 -2.84 16.93 0.54
CA LYS A 57 -1.45 17.33 0.86
C LYS A 57 -0.90 16.58 2.07
N ALA A 58 -1.70 16.44 3.14
CA ALA A 58 -1.29 15.70 4.32
C ALA A 58 -1.06 14.21 4.01
N VAL A 59 -1.90 13.59 3.18
CA VAL A 59 -1.72 12.20 2.73
C VAL A 59 -0.43 12.05 1.91
N GLN A 60 -0.15 13.01 1.03
CA GLN A 60 1.07 13.01 0.23
C GLN A 60 2.34 13.14 1.09
N ILE A 61 2.38 14.09 2.02
CA ILE A 61 3.52 14.26 2.94
C ILE A 61 3.75 12.99 3.77
N ASN A 62 2.67 12.37 4.28
CA ASN A 62 2.78 11.10 5.00
C ASN A 62 3.24 9.93 4.11
N LYS A 63 2.98 9.97 2.80
CA LYS A 63 3.50 8.99 1.85
C LYS A 63 5.00 9.20 1.63
N GLU A 64 5.43 10.43 1.37
CA GLU A 64 6.84 10.79 1.18
C GLU A 64 7.68 10.44 2.42
N MET A 65 7.21 10.80 3.62
CA MET A 65 7.90 10.43 4.87
C MET A 65 8.04 8.91 5.05
N ARG A 66 7.04 8.13 4.67
CA ARG A 66 7.11 6.65 4.75
C ARG A 66 8.07 6.09 3.71
N ASP A 67 8.07 6.63 2.51
CA ASP A 67 8.97 6.18 1.44
C ASP A 67 10.43 6.51 1.80
N ASP A 68 10.70 7.66 2.42
CA ASP A 68 12.02 8.01 2.97
C ASP A 68 12.48 7.05 4.08
N GLU A 69 11.56 6.66 4.97
CA GLU A 69 11.87 5.68 6.03
C GLU A 69 12.16 4.29 5.46
N ILE A 70 11.42 3.86 4.43
CA ILE A 70 11.67 2.61 3.72
C ILE A 70 13.06 2.63 3.09
N GLY A 71 13.41 3.72 2.39
CA GLY A 71 14.74 3.89 1.78
C GLY A 71 15.86 3.77 2.81
N LYS A 72 15.73 4.46 3.96
CA LYS A 72 16.71 4.37 5.06
C LYS A 72 16.86 2.96 5.62
N LEU A 73 15.76 2.20 5.76
CA LEU A 73 15.80 0.82 6.23
C LEU A 73 16.48 -0.11 5.20
N CYS A 74 16.20 0.08 3.91
CA CYS A 74 16.86 -0.64 2.83
C CYS A 74 18.38 -0.38 2.83
N GLU A 75 18.79 0.90 2.90
CA GLU A 75 20.21 1.28 2.97
C GLU A 75 20.90 0.69 4.19
N GLN A 76 20.26 0.73 5.36
CA GLN A 76 20.82 0.17 6.58
C GLN A 76 21.00 -1.34 6.50
N LEU A 77 20.02 -2.06 5.93
CA LEU A 77 20.12 -3.50 5.70
C LEU A 77 21.22 -3.81 4.68
N ALA A 78 21.38 -3.00 3.63
CA ALA A 78 22.46 -3.14 2.68
C ALA A 78 23.84 -2.94 3.34
N GLN A 79 23.99 -1.92 4.19
CA GLN A 79 25.21 -1.67 4.99
C GLN A 79 25.51 -2.81 5.97
N ASP A 80 24.48 -3.45 6.53
CA ASP A 80 24.60 -4.63 7.39
C ASP A 80 24.96 -5.92 6.61
N GLY A 81 25.21 -5.83 5.29
CA GLY A 81 25.57 -6.98 4.43
C GLY A 81 24.38 -7.88 4.07
N LYS A 82 23.15 -7.37 4.21
CA LYS A 82 21.89 -8.12 4.01
C LYS A 82 21.21 -7.81 2.67
N SER A 83 21.90 -7.15 1.73
CA SER A 83 21.38 -6.77 0.41
C SER A 83 20.79 -7.96 -0.36
N LYS A 84 21.45 -9.12 -0.32
CA LYS A 84 20.97 -10.36 -0.96
C LYS A 84 19.54 -10.77 -0.54
N PHE A 85 19.09 -10.39 0.66
CA PHE A 85 17.74 -10.68 1.12
C PHE A 85 16.73 -9.66 0.60
N LEU A 86 17.16 -8.41 0.37
CA LEU A 86 16.36 -7.40 -0.32
C LEU A 86 16.12 -7.82 -1.76
N ASP A 87 17.17 -8.26 -2.46
CA ASP A 87 17.10 -8.77 -3.83
C ASP A 87 16.19 -10.01 -3.89
N TRP A 88 16.30 -10.93 -2.93
CA TRP A 88 15.39 -12.07 -2.82
C TRP A 88 13.91 -11.66 -2.71
N VAL A 89 13.58 -10.71 -1.83
CA VAL A 89 12.20 -10.23 -1.71
C VAL A 89 11.73 -9.58 -3.01
N GLN A 90 12.59 -8.79 -3.65
CA GLN A 90 12.31 -8.15 -4.94
C GLN A 90 12.01 -9.20 -6.01
N THR A 91 12.82 -10.25 -6.13
CA THR A 91 12.58 -11.38 -7.05
C THR A 91 11.22 -12.03 -6.79
N VAL A 92 10.88 -12.32 -5.53
CA VAL A 92 9.58 -12.93 -5.19
C VAL A 92 8.40 -12.01 -5.54
N LEU A 93 8.55 -10.69 -5.36
CA LEU A 93 7.55 -9.72 -5.78
C LEU A 93 7.38 -9.70 -7.30
N LEU A 94 8.48 -9.68 -8.05
CA LEU A 94 8.45 -9.69 -9.52
C LEU A 94 7.85 -10.99 -10.07
N ASP A 95 8.23 -12.15 -9.51
CA ASP A 95 7.62 -13.44 -9.84
C ASP A 95 6.11 -13.44 -9.58
N THR A 96 5.69 -12.82 -8.48
CA THR A 96 4.27 -12.71 -8.11
C THR A 96 3.52 -11.74 -9.02
N CYS A 97 4.15 -10.63 -9.41
CA CYS A 97 3.63 -9.68 -10.38
C CYS A 97 3.41 -10.36 -11.74
N TYR A 98 4.43 -11.08 -12.22
CA TYR A 98 4.37 -11.83 -13.46
C TYR A 98 3.26 -12.89 -13.44
N ALA A 99 3.20 -13.70 -12.37
CA ALA A 99 2.17 -14.72 -12.19
C ALA A 99 0.76 -14.13 -12.23
N LYS A 100 0.57 -12.93 -11.68
CA LYS A 100 -0.72 -12.25 -11.65
C LYS A 100 -1.14 -11.75 -13.03
N ILE A 101 -0.24 -11.09 -13.75
CA ILE A 101 -0.48 -10.64 -15.14
C ILE A 101 -0.80 -11.83 -16.04
N TYR A 102 -0.07 -12.94 -15.87
CA TYR A 102 -0.30 -14.16 -16.63
C TYR A 102 -1.71 -14.73 -16.40
N LEU A 103 -2.15 -14.81 -15.14
CA LEU A 103 -3.49 -15.28 -14.79
C LEU A 103 -4.60 -14.36 -15.33
N GLU A 104 -4.40 -13.04 -15.26
CA GLU A 104 -5.34 -12.07 -15.82
C GLU A 104 -5.48 -12.22 -17.35
N LYS A 105 -4.35 -12.38 -18.06
CA LYS A 105 -4.35 -12.66 -19.50
C LYS A 105 -5.01 -13.99 -19.85
N LYS A 106 -4.72 -15.04 -19.08
CA LYS A 106 -5.32 -16.36 -19.26
C LYS A 106 -6.85 -16.30 -19.09
N ALA A 107 -7.33 -15.61 -18.06
CA ALA A 107 -8.76 -15.43 -17.83
C ALA A 107 -9.44 -14.67 -18.98
N GLN A 108 -8.79 -13.67 -19.59
CA GLN A 108 -9.29 -12.98 -20.78
C GLN A 108 -9.34 -13.90 -22.00
N MET A 109 -8.31 -14.72 -22.21
CA MET A 109 -8.28 -15.71 -23.30
C MET A 109 -9.37 -16.77 -23.16
N ASP A 110 -9.65 -17.26 -21.96
CA ASP A 110 -10.73 -18.25 -21.73
C ASP A 110 -12.12 -17.66 -22.04
N ILE A 111 -12.32 -16.35 -21.83
CA ILE A 111 -13.56 -15.64 -22.19
C ILE A 111 -13.71 -15.54 -23.71
N ASP A 112 -12.64 -15.17 -24.44
CA ASP A 112 -12.64 -15.04 -25.90
C ASP A 112 -12.62 -16.39 -26.65
N SER A 113 -12.04 -17.43 -26.05
CA SER A 113 -11.93 -18.79 -26.62
C SER A 113 -13.25 -19.56 -26.66
N SER A 114 -14.32 -19.00 -26.09
CA SER A 114 -15.70 -19.39 -26.41
C SER A 114 -16.03 -19.33 -27.92
N LYS A 115 -15.15 -18.69 -28.73
CA LYS A 115 -15.33 -18.57 -30.18
C LYS A 115 -14.28 -19.23 -31.05
N ASN A 116 -13.09 -19.61 -30.56
CA ASN A 116 -12.08 -20.32 -31.37
C ASN A 116 -11.15 -21.16 -30.48
N PHE A 117 -11.20 -22.48 -30.63
CA PHE A 117 -10.32 -23.44 -29.96
C PHE A 117 -8.93 -23.42 -30.62
N THR A 118 -8.02 -22.60 -30.10
CA THR A 118 -6.59 -22.70 -30.45
C THR A 118 -5.85 -23.46 -29.36
N VAL A 119 -5.39 -24.67 -29.70
CA VAL A 119 -4.52 -25.51 -28.88
C VAL A 119 -3.22 -24.74 -28.63
N ILE A 120 -2.95 -24.43 -27.37
CA ILE A 120 -1.68 -23.83 -26.94
C ILE A 120 -0.61 -24.92 -27.10
N ASN A 121 0.40 -24.67 -27.93
CA ASN A 121 1.56 -25.55 -28.03
C ASN A 121 2.31 -25.51 -26.69
N ASP A 122 2.56 -26.68 -26.08
CA ASP A 122 3.23 -26.88 -24.78
C ASP A 122 4.65 -26.28 -24.67
N THR A 123 5.21 -25.76 -25.77
CA THR A 123 6.57 -25.24 -25.87
C THR A 123 6.76 -23.79 -25.42
N ASP A 124 5.69 -23.01 -25.25
CA ASP A 124 5.74 -21.59 -24.84
C ASP A 124 5.12 -21.33 -23.45
N VAL A 125 4.96 -22.38 -22.62
CA VAL A 125 4.42 -22.21 -21.26
C VAL A 125 5.45 -21.46 -20.42
N PRO A 126 5.16 -20.22 -19.99
CA PRO A 126 6.12 -19.47 -19.21
C PRO A 126 6.32 -20.14 -17.85
N VAL A 127 7.56 -20.17 -17.38
CA VAL A 127 7.91 -20.71 -16.07
C VAL A 127 7.44 -19.72 -15.00
N VAL A 128 6.27 -19.96 -14.45
CA VAL A 128 5.72 -19.17 -13.33
C VAL A 128 6.16 -19.81 -12.00
N SER A 129 6.48 -18.99 -11.00
CA SER A 129 6.71 -19.45 -9.63
C SER A 129 5.52 -20.30 -9.14
N PRO A 130 5.73 -21.58 -8.77
CA PRO A 130 4.64 -22.46 -8.33
C PRO A 130 3.91 -21.93 -7.09
N VAL A 131 4.64 -21.28 -6.18
CA VAL A 131 4.09 -20.71 -4.94
C VAL A 131 3.16 -19.55 -5.24
N SER A 132 3.60 -18.62 -6.10
CA SER A 132 2.79 -17.47 -6.51
C SER A 132 1.58 -17.91 -7.31
N TYR A 133 1.78 -18.76 -8.33
CA TYR A 133 0.70 -19.25 -9.19
C TYR A 133 -0.41 -19.95 -8.39
N HIS A 134 -0.05 -20.95 -7.56
CA HIS A 134 -1.04 -21.70 -6.79
C HIS A 134 -1.81 -20.82 -5.81
N SER A 135 -1.12 -19.90 -5.11
CA SER A 135 -1.76 -18.99 -4.16
C SER A 135 -2.72 -18.02 -4.86
N LEU A 136 -2.35 -17.50 -6.03
CA LEU A 136 -3.17 -16.59 -6.81
C LEU A 136 -4.42 -17.28 -7.38
N VAL A 137 -4.30 -18.51 -7.89
CA VAL A 137 -5.45 -19.31 -8.36
C VAL A 137 -6.47 -19.54 -7.24
N LEU A 138 -6.00 -19.73 -6.00
CA LEU A 138 -6.87 -19.88 -4.83
C LEU A 138 -7.35 -18.56 -4.23
N ASN A 139 -7.01 -17.42 -4.83
CA ASN A 139 -7.36 -16.09 -4.33
C ASN A 139 -6.82 -15.82 -2.91
N GLN A 140 -5.64 -16.37 -2.59
CA GLN A 140 -5.01 -16.29 -1.28
C GLN A 140 -3.74 -15.42 -1.31
N SER A 141 -3.38 -14.88 -0.15
CA SER A 141 -2.13 -14.10 0.00
C SER A 141 -0.92 -15.00 -0.21
N VAL A 142 0.06 -14.55 -1.00
CA VAL A 142 1.21 -15.35 -1.43
C VAL A 142 2.25 -15.41 -0.30
N PRO A 143 2.68 -16.60 0.15
CA PRO A 143 3.67 -16.71 1.22
C PRO A 143 5.09 -16.42 0.72
N LEU A 144 5.83 -15.65 1.52
CA LEU A 144 7.27 -15.47 1.36
C LEU A 144 7.97 -16.68 2.02
N VAL A 145 8.29 -17.69 1.21
CA VAL A 145 8.85 -18.96 1.70
C VAL A 145 10.39 -18.89 1.68
N PRO A 146 11.07 -19.06 2.83
CA PRO A 146 12.52 -19.18 2.85
C PRO A 146 12.96 -20.57 2.39
N TRP A 147 13.89 -20.63 1.44
CA TRP A 147 14.42 -21.86 0.85
C TRP A 147 15.71 -22.35 1.52
N ASN A 148 16.31 -21.53 2.39
CA ASN A 148 17.53 -21.88 3.11
C ASN A 148 17.52 -21.29 4.54
N CYS A 149 18.45 -21.76 5.38
CA CYS A 149 18.57 -21.33 6.77
C CYS A 149 18.88 -19.84 6.92
N GLU A 150 19.55 -19.22 5.95
CA GLU A 150 19.88 -17.80 5.98
C GLU A 150 18.63 -16.94 5.78
N GLN A 151 17.79 -17.29 4.79
CA GLN A 151 16.49 -16.67 4.56
C GLN A 151 15.53 -16.90 5.74
N ALA A 152 15.55 -18.09 6.34
CA ALA A 152 14.77 -18.35 7.54
C ALA A 152 15.25 -17.51 8.75
N SER A 153 16.55 -17.20 8.81
CA SER A 153 17.15 -16.38 9.86
C SER A 153 16.81 -14.90 9.68
N ILE A 154 16.87 -14.37 8.45
CA ILE A 154 16.51 -12.96 8.20
C ILE A 154 15.03 -12.68 8.46
N CYS A 155 14.14 -13.65 8.26
CA CYS A 155 12.72 -13.55 8.63
C CYS A 155 12.46 -13.39 10.14
N LYS A 156 13.48 -13.49 10.99
CA LYS A 156 13.41 -13.20 12.44
C LYS A 156 14.08 -11.88 12.82
N ASP A 157 14.79 -11.25 11.88
CA ASP A 157 15.48 -9.99 12.11
C ASP A 157 14.49 -8.83 12.22
N LEU A 158 14.61 -8.06 13.30
CA LEU A 158 13.64 -7.01 13.61
C LEU A 158 13.61 -5.90 12.54
N LYS A 159 14.77 -5.48 12.02
CA LYS A 159 14.83 -4.42 11.00
C LYS A 159 14.20 -4.90 9.70
N PHE A 160 14.48 -6.14 9.30
CA PHE A 160 13.88 -6.75 8.12
C PHE A 160 12.36 -6.89 8.25
N LEU A 161 11.87 -7.35 9.40
CA LEU A 161 10.43 -7.42 9.66
C LEU A 161 9.76 -6.05 9.66
N GLN A 162 10.40 -5.03 10.24
CA GLN A 162 9.90 -3.65 10.22
C GLN A 162 9.80 -3.09 8.80
N LEU A 163 10.80 -3.36 7.94
CA LEU A 163 10.77 -3.00 6.53
C LEU A 163 9.56 -3.65 5.83
N LEU A 164 9.41 -4.97 5.94
CA LEU A 164 8.31 -5.69 5.30
C LEU A 164 6.94 -5.22 5.81
N HIS A 165 6.82 -4.92 7.10
CA HIS A 165 5.59 -4.38 7.68
C HIS A 165 5.28 -2.98 7.11
N LYS A 166 6.28 -2.09 6.98
CA LYS A 166 6.10 -0.77 6.35
C LYS A 166 5.76 -0.85 4.86
N LEU A 167 6.29 -1.86 4.16
CA LEU A 167 5.93 -2.16 2.77
C LEU A 167 4.50 -2.72 2.63
N GLY A 168 3.86 -3.12 3.74
CA GLY A 168 2.47 -3.58 3.77
C GLY A 168 2.29 -5.09 3.65
N PHE A 169 3.34 -5.88 3.88
CA PHE A 169 3.22 -7.34 3.98
C PHE A 169 2.41 -7.73 5.22
N HIS A 170 1.64 -8.81 5.11
CA HIS A 170 0.97 -9.39 6.26
C HIS A 170 1.94 -10.22 7.10
N MET A 171 2.07 -9.86 8.38
CA MET A 171 2.94 -10.59 9.29
C MET A 171 2.29 -11.91 9.76
N PRO A 172 3.10 -12.93 10.10
CA PRO A 172 2.62 -14.19 10.69
C PRO A 172 1.69 -13.98 11.89
N VAL A 173 2.06 -13.05 12.78
CA VAL A 173 1.33 -12.76 14.02
C VAL A 173 -0.06 -12.16 13.76
N ASP A 174 -0.19 -11.31 12.74
CA ASP A 174 -1.47 -10.66 12.42
C ASP A 174 -2.40 -11.58 11.62
N SER A 175 -1.82 -12.47 10.82
CA SER A 175 -2.55 -13.36 9.93
C SER A 175 -2.84 -14.76 10.51
N GLY A 176 -2.24 -15.11 11.65
CA GLY A 176 -2.29 -16.46 12.22
C GLY A 176 -1.66 -17.52 11.33
N LYS A 177 -0.71 -17.13 10.46
CA LYS A 177 -0.01 -18.01 9.52
C LYS A 177 1.47 -18.15 9.90
N VAL A 178 2.16 -19.11 9.29
CA VAL A 178 3.58 -19.38 9.55
C VAL A 178 4.50 -18.39 8.82
N PHE A 179 4.16 -18.03 7.58
CA PHE A 179 4.98 -17.19 6.70
C PHE A 179 4.42 -15.78 6.57
N ILE A 180 5.32 -14.81 6.37
CA ILE A 180 4.99 -13.46 5.93
C ILE A 180 4.32 -13.55 4.55
N ARG A 181 3.32 -12.72 4.25
CA ARG A 181 2.56 -12.83 3.00
C ARG A 181 2.41 -11.53 2.25
N ILE A 182 2.49 -11.63 0.92
CA ILE A 182 2.08 -10.60 -0.02
C ILE A 182 0.55 -10.58 -0.07
N PRO A 183 -0.11 -9.45 0.20
CA PRO A 183 -1.56 -9.37 0.18
C PRO A 183 -2.14 -9.70 -1.20
N HIS A 184 -3.16 -10.57 -1.21
CA HIS A 184 -3.81 -11.01 -2.45
C HIS A 184 -4.41 -9.84 -3.27
N PHE A 185 -4.91 -8.81 -2.59
CA PHE A 185 -5.59 -7.66 -3.22
C PHE A 185 -4.64 -6.69 -3.93
N TRP A 186 -3.31 -6.83 -3.80
CA TRP A 186 -2.35 -5.97 -4.49
C TRP A 186 -2.40 -6.19 -6.01
N THR A 187 -2.58 -5.12 -6.78
CA THR A 187 -2.53 -5.18 -8.25
C THR A 187 -1.10 -5.40 -8.74
N PRO A 188 -0.89 -5.86 -9.99
CA PRO A 188 0.45 -5.96 -10.57
C PRO A 188 1.25 -4.65 -10.44
N ASP A 189 0.62 -3.50 -10.70
CA ASP A 189 1.25 -2.19 -10.55
C ASP A 189 1.70 -1.93 -9.11
N SER A 190 0.85 -2.27 -8.13
CA SER A 190 1.18 -2.09 -6.71
C SER A 190 2.36 -2.98 -6.30
N ILE A 191 2.42 -4.22 -6.79
CA ILE A 191 3.52 -5.15 -6.52
C ILE A 191 4.82 -4.62 -7.11
N PHE A 192 4.77 -4.11 -8.35
CA PHE A 192 5.93 -3.54 -9.04
C PHE A 192 6.44 -2.26 -8.36
N ASP A 193 5.55 -1.37 -7.94
CA ASP A 193 5.89 -0.17 -7.16
C ASP A 193 6.60 -0.54 -5.85
N VAL A 194 6.11 -1.56 -5.14
CA VAL A 194 6.74 -2.04 -3.90
C VAL A 194 8.11 -2.66 -4.17
N ALA A 195 8.26 -3.44 -5.24
CA ALA A 195 9.55 -4.02 -5.65
C ALA A 195 10.59 -2.93 -5.96
N SER A 196 10.16 -1.86 -6.64
CA SER A 196 11.01 -0.73 -7.04
C SER A 196 11.57 0.06 -5.83
N LYS A 197 10.90 -0.03 -4.67
CA LYS A 197 11.34 0.64 -3.44
C LYS A 197 12.41 -0.12 -2.66
N ILE A 198 12.57 -1.42 -2.92
CA ILE A 198 13.47 -2.29 -2.16
C ILE A 198 14.88 -2.25 -2.72
N SER A 199 14.99 -2.39 -4.04
CA SER A 199 16.24 -2.43 -4.80
C SER A 199 15.94 -1.90 -6.22
N PRO A 200 16.91 -1.33 -6.95
CA PRO A 200 16.72 -1.03 -8.37
C PRO A 200 16.30 -2.29 -9.14
N ILE A 201 15.30 -2.16 -10.01
CA ILE A 201 14.89 -3.22 -10.92
C ILE A 201 15.74 -3.07 -12.18
N ASP A 202 16.48 -4.10 -12.53
CA ASP A 202 17.32 -4.18 -13.74
C ASP A 202 16.48 -4.66 -14.94
#